data_AF-A0A5Q0V324-F1
#
_entry.id   AF-A0A5Q0V324-F1
#
_cell.length_a   1.000
_cell.length_b   1.000
_cell.length_c   1.000
_cell.angle_alpha   90.00
_cell.angle_beta   90.00
_cell.angle_gamma   90.00
#
_symmetry.space_group_name_H-M   'P 1'
#
loop_
_entity.id
_entity.type
_entity.pdbx_description
1 polymer ?
#
loop_
_entity_poly.entity_id
_entity_poly.type
_entity_poly.pdbx_seq_one_letter_code
_entity_poly.pdbx_strand_id
1 'polypeptide(L)'
;LALLVIFSMSIASFSEKTRAASAEEYPHNYAELLQKSLLFYEAQRSGRLPENSRLNWRGDSGLEDGKDVGLDLTGGWYDAGDHVKFGLPMAYSAAILSWSVYEYPDAYKESGQLDAALDNIKWATDYFLKAHTAPYELWGQVGNGALDHAWWGPAEVMPMKRPAYKIDAGCPGSDLAGGTAAALASASIIFKPTDSSYSEKLLAHAKQLYDFADRYRGKYSDCITDAQQYYNSWSGYKDELTWGAVWLYLATEEQQYLDKALASVSDWGDPANWPYRWTLSWDDVTYGAQLLLARLTNDSRFVKSVERNLDYWSTGYSHNGSIERITYTPGGLAWLEQWGSLRYASNAAFLAFVYSDWVDTEKAKRYRDFAVRQTEYMLGDNPQQRSFVVGYGKNPPKHPHHRTAHGSWANQMNVPENHRHTLYGALVGGPGRDDSYRDDITDYASNEVAIDYNAAFTGNVAKMFQLFGKGHVPLPDFPEKETP
;
A
#
# COMPACT_ATOMS: atom_id res chain seq x y z
N LEU A 1 71.06 -16.70 23.10
CA LEU A 1 70.61 -15.30 23.17
C LEU A 1 70.28 -14.84 21.75
N ALA A 2 69.07 -14.31 21.57
CA ALA A 2 68.38 -13.82 20.36
C ALA A 2 69.19 -13.64 19.05
N LEU A 3 68.76 -14.33 18.00
CA LEU A 3 68.93 -13.91 16.60
C LEU A 3 67.66 -13.17 16.16
N LEU A 4 67.79 -11.86 15.92
CA LEU A 4 66.76 -11.04 15.27
C LEU A 4 66.74 -11.35 13.77
N VAL A 5 65.62 -11.84 13.27
CA VAL A 5 65.30 -11.83 11.83
C VAL A 5 64.45 -10.59 11.57
N ILE A 6 65.00 -9.63 10.85
CA ILE A 6 64.29 -8.45 10.36
C ILE A 6 63.56 -8.88 9.09
N PHE A 7 62.24 -8.97 9.14
CA PHE A 7 61.40 -9.08 7.95
C PHE A 7 60.90 -7.67 7.59
N SER A 8 61.41 -7.12 6.50
CA SER A 8 60.91 -5.88 5.90
C SER A 8 59.55 -6.15 5.25
N MET A 9 58.46 -5.73 5.89
CA MET A 9 57.16 -5.62 5.23
C MET A 9 57.13 -4.33 4.42
N SER A 10 57.23 -4.46 3.11
CA SER A 10 56.87 -3.39 2.17
C SER A 10 55.38 -3.09 2.33
N ILE A 11 55.06 -1.90 2.84
CA ILE A 11 53.71 -1.35 2.81
C ILE A 11 53.43 -0.97 1.36
N ALA A 12 52.80 -1.88 0.61
CA ALA A 12 52.18 -1.51 -0.66
C ALA A 12 51.00 -0.60 -0.33
N SER A 13 51.15 0.70 -0.58
CA SER A 13 50.03 1.62 -0.62
C SER A 13 49.13 1.19 -1.77
N PHE A 14 48.08 0.43 -1.47
CA PHE A 14 46.95 0.31 -2.38
C PHE A 14 46.27 1.68 -2.41
N SER A 15 46.66 2.48 -3.41
CA SER A 15 45.82 3.56 -3.91
C SER A 15 44.52 2.91 -4.36
N GLU A 16 43.51 2.87 -3.49
CA GLU A 16 42.13 2.83 -3.93
C GLU A 16 41.95 4.02 -4.87
N LYS A 17 42.06 3.77 -6.17
CA LYS A 17 41.38 4.60 -7.15
C LYS A 17 39.90 4.36 -6.91
N THR A 18 39.35 5.08 -5.93
CA THR A 18 37.98 5.53 -5.96
C THR A 18 37.84 6.23 -7.30
N ARG A 19 37.37 5.47 -8.29
CA ARG A 19 36.68 6.07 -9.42
C ARG A 19 35.50 6.73 -8.73
N ALA A 20 35.59 8.03 -8.52
CA ALA A 20 34.41 8.86 -8.36
C ALA A 20 33.57 8.52 -9.59
N ALA A 21 32.59 7.63 -9.41
CA ALA A 21 31.47 7.59 -10.31
C ALA A 21 30.97 9.04 -10.27
N SER A 22 31.05 9.72 -11.42
CA SER A 22 30.24 10.89 -11.63
C SER A 22 28.84 10.52 -11.13
N ALA A 23 28.26 11.33 -10.25
CA ALA A 23 26.86 11.20 -9.92
C ALA A 23 26.11 11.30 -11.25
N GLU A 24 25.79 10.14 -11.84
CA GLU A 24 24.79 10.07 -12.88
C GLU A 24 23.54 10.60 -12.21
N GLU A 25 23.05 11.73 -12.71
CA GLU A 25 21.80 12.32 -12.28
C GLU A 25 20.73 11.26 -12.54
N TYR A 26 20.32 10.53 -11.50
CA TYR A 26 19.22 9.58 -11.62
C TYR A 26 18.02 10.34 -12.18
N PRO A 27 17.32 9.84 -13.20
CA PRO A 27 16.34 10.61 -13.97
C PRO A 27 15.07 10.98 -13.16
N HIS A 28 15.01 10.61 -11.89
CA HIS A 28 13.84 10.69 -11.03
C HIS A 28 14.20 11.31 -9.68
N ASN A 29 13.49 12.39 -9.33
CA ASN A 29 13.54 12.95 -7.98
C ASN A 29 12.61 12.15 -7.05
N TYR A 30 13.15 11.12 -6.39
CA TYR A 30 12.38 10.28 -5.46
C TYR A 30 11.83 11.01 -4.24
N ALA A 31 12.38 12.16 -3.83
CA ALA A 31 11.82 12.96 -2.73
C ALA A 31 10.54 13.68 -3.17
N GLU A 32 10.54 14.28 -4.37
CA GLU A 32 9.34 14.83 -5.01
C GLU A 32 8.28 13.74 -5.23
N LEU A 33 8.69 12.56 -5.71
CA LEU A 33 7.76 11.47 -5.96
C LEU A 33 7.07 11.00 -4.66
N LEU A 34 7.83 10.88 -3.57
CA LEU A 34 7.28 10.49 -2.27
C LEU A 34 6.32 11.56 -1.73
N GLN A 35 6.68 12.83 -1.87
CA GLN A 35 5.84 13.98 -1.53
C GLN A 35 4.50 13.95 -2.28
N LYS A 36 4.52 13.64 -3.58
CA LYS A 36 3.32 13.51 -4.42
C LYS A 36 2.50 12.28 -4.03
N SER A 37 3.13 11.11 -3.85
CA SER A 37 2.41 9.89 -3.45
C SER A 37 1.67 10.04 -2.12
N LEU A 38 2.23 10.81 -1.18
CA LEU A 38 1.56 11.13 0.08
C LEU A 38 0.46 12.20 -0.06
N LEU A 39 0.63 13.17 -0.97
CA LEU A 39 -0.43 14.15 -1.28
C LEU A 39 -1.67 13.48 -1.88
N PHE A 40 -1.52 12.38 -2.63
CA PHE A 40 -2.65 11.60 -3.12
C PHE A 40 -3.59 11.15 -1.98
N TYR A 41 -3.06 10.65 -0.85
CA TYR A 41 -3.91 10.27 0.28
C TYR A 41 -4.62 11.45 0.94
N GLU A 42 -4.04 12.66 0.90
CA GLU A 42 -4.75 13.88 1.30
C GLU A 42 -5.92 14.18 0.36
N ALA A 43 -5.71 13.96 -0.94
CA ALA A 43 -6.76 14.09 -1.96
C ALA A 43 -7.88 13.06 -1.83
N GLN A 44 -7.66 11.96 -1.10
CA GLN A 44 -8.68 10.94 -0.81
C GLN A 44 -9.46 11.19 0.50
N ARG A 45 -9.09 12.18 1.33
CA ARG A 45 -9.73 12.38 2.64
C ARG A 45 -11.24 12.64 2.54
N SER A 46 -12.05 11.95 3.34
CA SER A 46 -13.47 12.24 3.58
C SER A 46 -13.65 12.87 4.96
N GLY A 47 -14.77 13.55 5.22
CA GLY A 47 -15.05 14.24 6.48
C GLY A 47 -14.70 15.72 6.45
N ARG A 48 -14.56 16.32 7.64
CA ARG A 48 -14.11 17.71 7.80
C ARG A 48 -12.61 17.80 7.63
N LEU A 49 -12.15 18.54 6.62
CA LEU A 49 -10.73 18.69 6.35
C LEU A 49 -10.08 19.66 7.36
N PRO A 50 -8.79 19.48 7.69
CA PRO A 50 -8.11 20.39 8.60
C PRO A 50 -7.88 21.76 7.93
N GLU A 51 -7.81 22.83 8.72
CA GLU A 51 -7.64 24.21 8.21
C GLU A 51 -6.35 24.40 7.39
N ASN A 52 -5.33 23.60 7.66
CA ASN A 52 -4.07 23.58 6.93
C ASN A 52 -4.06 22.61 5.73
N SER A 53 -5.24 22.18 5.25
CA SER A 53 -5.36 21.37 4.02
C SER A 53 -4.58 22.03 2.88
N ARG A 54 -3.71 21.25 2.25
CA ARG A 54 -2.80 21.74 1.20
C ARG A 54 -3.49 21.91 -0.15
N LEU A 55 -4.59 21.18 -0.37
CA LEU A 55 -5.34 21.17 -1.62
C LEU A 55 -6.46 22.23 -1.58
N ASN A 56 -6.43 23.20 -2.49
CA ASN A 56 -7.43 24.27 -2.57
C ASN A 56 -8.69 23.90 -3.37
N TRP A 57 -8.80 22.65 -3.81
CA TRP A 57 -9.94 22.11 -4.56
C TRP A 57 -10.65 20.96 -3.83
N ARG A 58 -10.14 20.53 -2.67
CA ARG A 58 -10.82 19.60 -1.76
C ARG A 58 -11.48 20.40 -0.63
N GLY A 59 -12.72 20.04 -0.30
CA GLY A 59 -13.47 20.60 0.82
C GLY A 59 -14.06 19.53 1.73
N ASP A 60 -14.77 20.01 2.76
CA ASP A 60 -15.57 19.16 3.65
C ASP A 60 -16.56 18.31 2.84
N SER A 61 -16.60 17.01 3.10
CA SER A 61 -17.49 16.08 2.41
C SER A 61 -17.88 14.91 3.33
N GLY A 62 -18.98 14.20 3.04
CA GLY A 62 -19.42 13.07 3.87
C GLY A 62 -19.68 13.45 5.34
N LEU A 63 -20.09 14.69 5.61
CA LEU A 63 -20.24 15.23 6.98
C LEU A 63 -21.37 14.57 7.79
N GLU A 64 -22.24 13.81 7.13
CA GLU A 64 -23.33 13.05 7.77
C GLU A 64 -23.05 11.55 7.87
N ASP A 65 -21.84 11.10 7.54
CA ASP A 65 -21.44 9.69 7.62
C ASP A 65 -21.67 9.14 9.05
N GLY A 66 -22.52 8.11 9.17
CA GLY A 66 -22.90 7.46 10.44
C GLY A 66 -24.16 8.03 11.11
N LYS A 67 -24.72 9.14 10.62
CA LYS A 67 -25.93 9.75 11.19
C LYS A 67 -27.16 8.83 11.15
N ASP A 68 -27.25 7.96 10.14
CA ASP A 68 -28.30 6.95 9.97
C ASP A 68 -28.32 5.91 11.10
N VAL A 69 -27.19 5.74 11.79
CA VAL A 69 -27.00 4.80 12.90
C VAL A 69 -26.65 5.49 14.22
N GLY A 70 -26.71 6.82 14.27
CA GLY A 70 -26.48 7.62 15.48
C GLY A 70 -25.01 7.72 15.92
N LEU A 71 -24.06 7.59 14.98
CA LEU A 71 -22.62 7.62 15.23
C LEU A 71 -21.94 8.73 14.43
N ASP A 72 -20.74 9.14 14.87
CA ASP A 72 -19.82 9.90 14.03
C ASP A 72 -18.89 8.93 13.31
N LEU A 73 -19.16 8.69 12.02
CA LEU A 73 -18.29 7.92 11.14
C LEU A 73 -17.65 8.83 10.07
N THR A 74 -17.53 10.13 10.32
CA THR A 74 -16.80 11.06 9.43
C THR A 74 -15.29 10.83 9.50
N GLY A 75 -14.57 11.13 8.42
CA GLY A 75 -13.13 10.84 8.30
C GLY A 75 -12.84 9.69 7.33
N GLY A 76 -11.60 9.21 7.36
CA GLY A 76 -11.14 8.10 6.52
C GLY A 76 -10.89 8.53 5.07
N TRP A 77 -10.61 7.57 4.21
CA TRP A 77 -10.37 7.82 2.79
C TRP A 77 -11.54 7.34 1.94
N TYR A 78 -11.86 8.08 0.88
CA TYR A 78 -12.52 7.50 -0.27
C TYR A 78 -11.59 6.49 -0.94
N ASP A 79 -12.17 5.39 -1.40
CA ASP A 79 -11.41 4.23 -1.83
C ASP A 79 -10.65 4.47 -3.14
N ALA A 80 -11.36 4.87 -4.19
CA ALA A 80 -10.80 4.99 -5.52
C ALA A 80 -11.19 6.32 -6.19
N GLY A 81 -11.66 6.28 -7.44
CA GLY A 81 -12.32 7.40 -8.10
C GLY A 81 -13.73 7.70 -7.62
N ASP A 82 -14.24 6.91 -6.69
CA ASP A 82 -15.58 6.95 -6.10
C ASP A 82 -15.58 7.60 -4.71
N HIS A 83 -16.70 7.53 -4.00
CA HIS A 83 -16.84 8.10 -2.66
C HIS A 83 -17.30 7.09 -1.61
N VAL A 84 -17.32 5.79 -1.91
CA VAL A 84 -17.53 4.78 -0.88
C VAL A 84 -16.27 4.68 -0.01
N LYS A 85 -16.48 4.48 1.29
CA LYS A 85 -15.42 4.14 2.24
C LYS A 85 -15.44 2.64 2.46
N PHE A 86 -14.69 1.89 1.66
CA PHE A 86 -14.53 0.45 1.84
C PHE A 86 -13.45 0.18 2.90
N GLY A 87 -13.84 -0.46 4.02
CA GLY A 87 -12.95 -0.64 5.17
C GLY A 87 -11.80 -1.61 4.93
N LEU A 88 -12.02 -2.68 4.16
CA LEU A 88 -11.00 -3.70 3.90
C LEU A 88 -9.79 -3.14 3.14
N PRO A 89 -9.94 -2.53 1.94
CA PRO A 89 -8.82 -1.91 1.24
C PRO A 89 -8.22 -0.72 2.00
N MET A 90 -9.02 0.04 2.75
CA MET A 90 -8.51 1.13 3.59
C MET A 90 -7.59 0.61 4.70
N ALA A 91 -7.97 -0.49 5.36
CA ALA A 91 -7.18 -1.12 6.40
C ALA A 91 -5.88 -1.68 5.83
N TYR A 92 -5.96 -2.35 4.67
CA TYR A 92 -4.79 -2.79 3.91
C TYR A 92 -3.83 -1.62 3.62
N SER A 93 -4.31 -0.53 3.02
CA SER A 93 -3.46 0.61 2.66
C SER A 93 -2.80 1.24 3.88
N ALA A 94 -3.53 1.43 4.98
CA ALA A 94 -2.97 1.95 6.22
C ALA A 94 -1.90 1.02 6.81
N ALA A 95 -2.11 -0.31 6.76
CA ALA A 95 -1.13 -1.29 7.23
C ALA A 95 0.15 -1.29 6.36
N ILE A 96 0.02 -1.21 5.04
CA ILE A 96 1.17 -1.19 4.13
C ILE A 96 1.95 0.12 4.20
N LEU A 97 1.26 1.26 4.32
CA LEU A 97 1.94 2.55 4.58
C LEU A 97 2.70 2.50 5.91
N SER A 98 2.08 1.96 6.96
CA SER A 98 2.75 1.79 8.25
C SER A 98 3.94 0.83 8.16
N TRP A 99 3.80 -0.27 7.42
CA TRP A 99 4.90 -1.20 7.15
C TRP A 99 6.04 -0.50 6.40
N SER A 100 5.75 0.33 5.41
CA SER A 100 6.78 1.08 4.70
C SER A 100 7.55 2.02 5.63
N VAL A 101 6.87 2.76 6.51
CA VAL A 101 7.53 3.63 7.50
C VAL A 101 8.34 2.81 8.50
N TYR A 102 7.85 1.63 8.88
CA TYR A 102 8.57 0.69 9.74
C TYR A 102 9.87 0.18 9.10
N GLU A 103 9.87 -0.17 7.81
CA GLU A 103 11.08 -0.66 7.11
C GLU A 103 12.05 0.47 6.75
N TYR A 104 11.52 1.63 6.33
CA TYR A 104 12.31 2.71 5.72
C TYR A 104 12.19 4.06 6.44
N PRO A 105 12.28 4.13 7.80
CA PRO A 105 12.03 5.36 8.54
C PRO A 105 13.00 6.48 8.15
N ASP A 106 14.24 6.14 7.83
CA ASP A 106 15.26 7.13 7.46
C ASP A 106 15.00 7.73 6.07
N ALA A 107 14.45 6.96 5.12
CA ALA A 107 14.04 7.51 3.83
C ALA A 107 12.95 8.58 3.98
N TYR A 108 11.97 8.35 4.85
CA TYR A 108 10.93 9.35 5.15
C TYR A 108 11.48 10.58 5.88
N LYS A 109 12.43 10.40 6.81
CA LYS A 109 13.08 11.53 7.52
C LYS A 109 13.92 12.37 6.57
N GLU A 110 14.81 11.73 5.81
CA GLU A 110 15.77 12.41 4.93
C GLU A 110 15.10 13.10 3.74
N SER A 111 13.99 12.54 3.23
CA SER A 111 13.16 13.19 2.21
C SER A 111 12.23 14.29 2.76
N GLY A 112 12.17 14.46 4.08
CA GLY A 112 11.27 15.41 4.75
C GLY A 112 9.79 15.03 4.68
N GLN A 113 9.46 13.76 4.43
CA GLN A 113 8.09 13.27 4.23
C GLN A 113 7.51 12.47 5.41
N LEU A 114 8.27 12.31 6.51
CA LEU A 114 7.79 11.55 7.68
C LEU A 114 6.50 12.12 8.26
N ASP A 115 6.40 13.45 8.45
CA ASP A 115 5.21 14.06 9.03
C ASP A 115 3.97 13.88 8.14
N ALA A 116 4.12 13.99 6.82
CA ALA A 116 3.03 13.75 5.87
C ALA A 116 2.61 12.26 5.86
N ALA A 117 3.56 11.34 6.00
CA ALA A 117 3.26 9.91 6.11
C ALA A 117 2.48 9.60 7.40
N LEU A 118 2.94 10.12 8.53
CA LEU A 118 2.26 9.97 9.82
C LEU A 118 0.89 10.63 9.80
N ASP A 119 0.72 11.84 9.27
CA ASP A 119 -0.58 12.52 9.18
C ASP A 119 -1.61 11.71 8.37
N ASN A 120 -1.19 11.16 7.23
CA ASN A 120 -2.04 10.29 6.43
C ASN A 120 -2.42 9.00 7.17
N ILE A 121 -1.47 8.29 7.77
CA ILE A 121 -1.76 7.07 8.53
C ILE A 121 -2.66 7.39 9.74
N LYS A 122 -2.45 8.54 10.38
CA LYS A 122 -3.30 9.03 11.46
C LYS A 122 -4.74 9.25 10.98
N TRP A 123 -4.94 9.83 9.79
CA TRP A 123 -6.27 10.06 9.22
C TRP A 123 -7.12 8.79 9.10
N ALA A 124 -6.53 7.72 8.57
CA ALA A 124 -7.20 6.43 8.46
C ALA A 124 -7.41 5.76 9.83
N THR A 125 -6.40 5.81 10.70
CA THR A 125 -6.50 5.17 12.02
C THR A 125 -7.47 5.88 12.96
N ASP A 126 -7.59 7.22 12.90
CA ASP A 126 -8.63 7.98 13.61
C ASP A 126 -10.04 7.54 13.16
N TYR A 127 -10.23 7.28 11.86
CA TYR A 127 -11.49 6.73 11.36
C TYR A 127 -11.77 5.33 11.90
N PHE A 128 -10.78 4.42 11.91
CA PHE A 128 -10.95 3.09 12.50
C PHE A 128 -11.26 3.14 14.00
N LEU A 129 -10.68 4.09 14.74
CA LEU A 129 -10.99 4.30 16.16
C LEU A 129 -12.45 4.75 16.36
N LYS A 130 -13.00 5.57 15.45
CA LYS A 130 -14.43 5.93 15.45
C LYS A 130 -15.33 4.75 15.06
N ALA A 131 -14.88 3.96 14.08
CA ALA A 131 -15.62 2.82 13.55
C ALA A 131 -15.62 1.59 14.47
N HIS A 132 -14.68 1.47 15.42
CA HIS A 132 -14.66 0.44 16.45
C HIS A 132 -15.40 0.92 17.70
N THR A 133 -16.71 0.67 17.75
CA THR A 133 -17.65 1.24 18.73
C THR A 133 -17.86 0.36 19.97
N ALA A 134 -17.58 -0.94 19.85
CA ALA A 134 -17.61 -1.89 20.95
C ALA A 134 -16.65 -3.06 20.65
N PRO A 135 -16.22 -3.86 21.65
CA PRO A 135 -15.19 -4.89 21.45
C PRO A 135 -15.43 -5.90 20.31
N TYR A 136 -16.70 -6.13 19.95
CA TYR A 136 -17.12 -7.05 18.89
C TYR A 136 -18.02 -6.35 17.87
N GLU A 137 -17.76 -5.07 17.59
CA GLU A 137 -18.51 -4.26 16.61
C GLU A 137 -17.55 -3.35 15.83
N LEU A 138 -17.55 -3.48 14.50
CA LEU A 138 -16.75 -2.65 13.60
C LEU A 138 -17.58 -2.19 12.40
N TRP A 139 -17.64 -0.88 12.19
CA TRP A 139 -18.29 -0.25 11.03
C TRP A 139 -17.35 -0.25 9.82
N GLY A 140 -17.57 -1.22 8.94
CA GLY A 140 -16.68 -1.56 7.83
C GLY A 140 -16.91 -0.81 6.54
N GLN A 141 -18.07 -0.16 6.39
CA GLN A 141 -18.38 0.55 5.15
C GLN A 141 -19.31 1.74 5.39
N VAL A 142 -19.05 2.85 4.70
CA VAL A 142 -19.99 3.98 4.61
C VAL A 142 -20.17 4.38 3.15
N GLY A 143 -21.42 4.44 2.70
CA GLY A 143 -21.77 4.56 1.28
C GLY A 143 -22.25 3.23 0.72
N ASN A 144 -23.18 3.29 -0.24
CA ASN A 144 -23.63 2.12 -1.00
C ASN A 144 -23.03 2.22 -2.41
N GLY A 145 -22.35 1.19 -2.87
CA GLY A 145 -21.63 1.22 -4.15
C GLY A 145 -22.51 1.55 -5.33
N ALA A 146 -23.71 0.97 -5.43
CA ALA A 146 -24.60 1.24 -6.56
C ALA A 146 -25.12 2.68 -6.57
N LEU A 147 -25.51 3.22 -5.41
CA LEU A 147 -25.98 4.61 -5.30
C LEU A 147 -24.87 5.61 -5.57
N ASP A 148 -23.68 5.33 -5.07
CA ASP A 148 -22.50 6.17 -5.26
C ASP A 148 -22.04 6.17 -6.72
N HIS A 149 -21.94 4.98 -7.32
CA HIS A 149 -21.42 4.81 -8.67
C HIS A 149 -22.40 5.29 -9.76
N ALA A 150 -23.68 5.44 -9.43
CA ALA A 150 -24.69 6.02 -10.32
C ALA A 150 -24.57 7.56 -10.48
N TRP A 151 -23.65 8.21 -9.76
CA TRP A 151 -23.44 9.65 -9.81
C TRP A 151 -21.96 9.99 -10.07
N TRP A 152 -21.74 11.08 -10.81
CA TRP A 152 -20.43 11.55 -11.23
C TRP A 152 -20.25 13.05 -10.95
N GLY A 153 -19.70 13.40 -9.79
CA GLY A 153 -19.36 14.78 -9.44
C GLY A 153 -18.50 14.88 -8.18
N PRO A 154 -18.18 16.09 -7.68
CA PRO A 154 -17.31 16.28 -6.53
C PRO A 154 -17.87 15.76 -5.20
N ALA A 155 -17.03 15.16 -4.37
CA ALA A 155 -17.42 14.60 -3.07
C ALA A 155 -18.18 15.58 -2.16
N GLU A 156 -17.84 16.87 -2.25
CA GLU A 156 -18.37 17.96 -1.43
C GLU A 156 -19.88 18.19 -1.62
N VAL A 157 -20.46 17.68 -2.72
CA VAL A 157 -21.87 17.90 -3.09
C VAL A 157 -22.64 16.62 -3.40
N MET A 158 -22.20 15.49 -2.85
CA MET A 158 -22.88 14.19 -2.97
C MET A 158 -24.38 14.28 -2.63
N PRO A 159 -25.30 13.93 -3.55
CA PRO A 159 -26.74 14.07 -3.33
C PRO A 159 -27.41 12.81 -2.75
N MET A 160 -26.74 11.67 -2.79
CA MET A 160 -27.29 10.38 -2.41
C MET A 160 -27.16 10.10 -0.92
N LYS A 161 -27.94 9.12 -0.43
CA LYS A 161 -27.76 8.58 0.92
C LYS A 161 -26.48 7.75 1.00
N ARG A 162 -25.81 7.81 2.14
CA ARG A 162 -24.57 7.07 2.42
C ARG A 162 -24.76 6.17 3.66
N PRO A 163 -25.42 5.02 3.52
CA PRO A 163 -25.70 4.13 4.65
C PRO A 163 -24.41 3.58 5.26
N ALA A 164 -24.41 3.36 6.57
CA ALA A 164 -23.33 2.70 7.30
C ALA A 164 -23.59 1.20 7.46
N TYR A 165 -22.57 0.38 7.29
CA TYR A 165 -22.63 -1.08 7.44
C TYR A 165 -21.55 -1.54 8.42
N LYS A 166 -21.88 -2.57 9.19
CA LYS A 166 -21.00 -3.13 10.22
C LYS A 166 -20.91 -4.64 10.14
N ILE A 167 -19.88 -5.15 10.80
CA ILE A 167 -19.78 -6.52 11.26
C ILE A 167 -19.86 -6.54 12.78
N ASP A 168 -20.41 -7.63 13.33
CA ASP A 168 -20.50 -7.87 14.76
C ASP A 168 -20.45 -9.36 15.10
N ALA A 169 -20.63 -9.73 16.36
CA ALA A 169 -20.65 -11.14 16.78
C ALA A 169 -21.76 -11.99 16.12
N GLY A 170 -22.86 -11.38 15.67
CA GLY A 170 -23.97 -12.05 14.99
C GLY A 170 -23.76 -12.19 13.49
N CYS A 171 -23.04 -11.24 12.88
CA CYS A 171 -22.59 -11.29 11.50
C CYS A 171 -21.11 -10.87 11.40
N PRO A 172 -20.16 -11.81 11.53
CA PRO A 172 -18.74 -11.49 11.67
C PRO A 172 -18.03 -11.18 10.34
N GLY A 173 -16.83 -10.61 10.45
CA GLY A 173 -15.91 -10.39 9.34
C GLY A 173 -14.47 -10.38 9.82
N SER A 174 -13.87 -11.57 9.90
CA SER A 174 -12.51 -11.79 10.42
C SER A 174 -11.42 -11.18 9.55
N ASP A 175 -11.66 -11.15 8.24
CA ASP A 175 -10.83 -10.44 7.25
C ASP A 175 -10.78 -8.95 7.58
N LEU A 176 -11.93 -8.27 7.57
CA LEU A 176 -12.01 -6.84 7.86
C LEU A 176 -11.50 -6.49 9.27
N ALA A 177 -11.91 -7.23 10.30
CA ALA A 177 -11.49 -6.98 11.67
C ALA A 177 -10.00 -7.29 11.88
N GLY A 178 -9.49 -8.39 11.32
CA GLY A 178 -8.08 -8.79 11.39
C GLY A 178 -7.17 -7.84 10.61
N GLY A 179 -7.58 -7.42 9.42
CA GLY A 179 -6.89 -6.41 8.62
C GLY A 179 -6.85 -5.04 9.31
N THR A 180 -7.97 -4.62 9.93
CA THR A 180 -8.01 -3.37 10.71
C THR A 180 -7.14 -3.48 11.96
N ALA A 181 -7.11 -4.63 12.63
CA ALA A 181 -6.19 -4.88 13.74
C ALA A 181 -4.72 -4.79 13.30
N ALA A 182 -4.37 -5.33 12.13
CA ALA A 182 -3.03 -5.19 11.56
C ALA A 182 -2.67 -3.72 11.26
N ALA A 183 -3.61 -2.95 10.71
CA ALA A 183 -3.43 -1.52 10.44
C ALA A 183 -3.14 -0.73 11.73
N LEU A 184 -3.94 -0.96 12.77
CA LEU A 184 -3.76 -0.28 14.06
C LEU A 184 -2.50 -0.75 14.80
N ALA A 185 -2.17 -2.04 14.77
CA ALA A 185 -0.97 -2.57 15.41
C ALA A 185 0.31 -2.07 14.73
N SER A 186 0.40 -2.12 13.39
CA SER A 186 1.54 -1.58 12.65
C SER A 186 1.69 -0.06 12.84
N ALA A 187 0.59 0.69 12.81
CA ALA A 187 0.60 2.13 13.11
C ALA A 187 1.09 2.40 14.54
N SER A 188 0.68 1.61 15.53
CA SER A 188 1.12 1.79 16.92
C SER A 188 2.65 1.77 17.06
N ILE A 189 3.34 0.94 16.27
CA ILE A 189 4.82 0.84 16.28
C ILE A 189 5.44 2.16 15.82
N ILE A 190 4.99 2.70 14.69
CA ILE A 190 5.59 3.90 14.09
C ILE A 190 5.24 5.19 14.82
N PHE A 191 4.11 5.23 15.55
CA PHE A 191 3.74 6.38 16.38
C PHE A 191 4.39 6.37 17.75
N LYS A 192 4.86 5.22 18.25
CA LYS A 192 5.48 5.11 19.59
C LYS A 192 6.58 6.15 19.86
N PRO A 193 7.46 6.52 18.91
CA PRO A 193 8.50 7.52 19.14
C PRO A 193 8.00 8.98 19.20
N THR A 194 6.86 9.30 18.59
CA THR A 194 6.36 10.68 18.42
C THR A 194 5.09 10.98 19.21
N ASP A 195 4.23 9.97 19.42
CA ASP A 195 3.00 10.05 20.20
C ASP A 195 2.70 8.68 20.87
N SER A 196 3.30 8.46 22.05
CA SER A 196 3.14 7.20 22.78
C SER A 196 1.71 6.98 23.29
N SER A 197 0.97 8.05 23.59
CA SER A 197 -0.42 7.94 24.06
C SER A 197 -1.34 7.47 22.92
N TYR A 198 -1.15 8.02 21.72
CA TYR A 198 -1.87 7.56 20.54
C TYR A 198 -1.47 6.12 20.17
N SER A 199 -0.18 5.79 20.22
CA SER A 199 0.32 4.42 20.04
C SER A 199 -0.37 3.41 20.96
N GLU A 200 -0.47 3.69 22.26
CA GLU A 200 -1.17 2.82 23.23
C GLU A 200 -2.66 2.68 22.92
N LYS A 201 -3.32 3.78 22.52
CA LYS A 201 -4.73 3.76 22.12
C LYS A 201 -4.96 2.88 20.89
N LEU A 202 -4.12 3.02 19.86
CA LEU A 202 -4.17 2.19 18.66
C LEU A 202 -4.01 0.70 19.00
N LEU A 203 -3.00 0.38 19.80
CA LEU A 203 -2.70 -0.99 20.20
C LEU A 203 -3.85 -1.61 21.01
N ALA A 204 -4.51 -0.86 21.88
CA ALA A 204 -5.66 -1.34 22.63
C ALA A 204 -6.83 -1.76 21.71
N HIS A 205 -7.17 -0.92 20.72
CA HIS A 205 -8.19 -1.25 19.72
C HIS A 205 -7.74 -2.43 18.82
N ALA A 206 -6.47 -2.49 18.43
CA ALA A 206 -5.92 -3.58 17.63
C ALA A 206 -6.11 -4.94 18.32
N LYS A 207 -5.79 -5.03 19.63
CA LYS A 207 -5.96 -6.26 20.41
C LYS A 207 -7.43 -6.70 20.49
N GLN A 208 -8.35 -5.76 20.67
CA GLN A 208 -9.80 -6.03 20.72
C GLN A 208 -10.35 -6.51 19.37
N LEU A 209 -10.03 -5.80 18.29
CA LEU A 209 -10.44 -6.19 16.94
C LEU A 209 -9.86 -7.54 16.50
N TYR A 210 -8.63 -7.86 16.93
CA TYR A 210 -8.06 -9.17 16.68
C TYR A 210 -8.75 -10.28 17.48
N ASP A 211 -9.08 -10.05 18.76
CA ASP A 211 -9.90 -10.99 19.55
C ASP A 211 -11.27 -11.20 18.89
N PHE A 212 -11.91 -10.14 18.39
CA PHE A 212 -13.14 -10.22 17.63
C PHE A 212 -12.99 -11.10 16.39
N ALA A 213 -11.99 -10.83 15.55
CA ALA A 213 -11.73 -11.54 14.32
C ALA A 213 -11.47 -13.05 14.54
N ASP A 214 -10.67 -13.40 15.54
CA ASP A 214 -10.29 -14.79 15.82
C ASP A 214 -11.43 -15.58 16.49
N ARG A 215 -12.21 -14.91 17.37
CA ARG A 215 -13.32 -15.54 18.10
C ARG A 215 -14.56 -15.78 17.24
N TYR A 216 -14.93 -14.82 16.40
CA TYR A 216 -16.13 -14.90 15.55
C TYR A 216 -15.70 -14.96 14.10
N ARG A 217 -15.60 -16.18 13.56
CA ARG A 217 -15.01 -16.43 12.25
C ARG A 217 -16.01 -16.33 11.10
N GLY A 218 -15.71 -15.49 10.11
CA GLY A 218 -16.53 -15.33 8.90
C GLY A 218 -15.92 -14.31 7.94
N LYS A 219 -16.36 -14.31 6.68
CA LYS A 219 -15.97 -13.29 5.71
C LYS A 219 -16.85 -12.06 5.88
N TYR A 220 -16.28 -10.86 5.89
CA TYR A 220 -17.09 -9.65 6.07
C TYR A 220 -18.08 -9.44 4.92
N SER A 221 -17.73 -9.89 3.72
CA SER A 221 -18.55 -9.71 2.52
C SER A 221 -19.81 -10.59 2.54
N ASP A 222 -19.91 -11.58 3.44
CA ASP A 222 -21.16 -12.30 3.71
C ASP A 222 -22.15 -11.46 4.56
N CYS A 223 -21.65 -10.43 5.25
CA CYS A 223 -22.41 -9.55 6.14
C CYS A 223 -22.65 -8.16 5.55
N ILE A 224 -21.60 -7.54 5.04
CA ILE A 224 -21.66 -6.30 4.25
C ILE A 224 -21.75 -6.70 2.78
N THR A 225 -22.92 -7.21 2.38
CA THR A 225 -23.11 -7.80 1.04
C THR A 225 -22.97 -6.80 -0.09
N ASP A 226 -23.12 -5.50 0.19
CA ASP A 226 -22.85 -4.44 -0.79
C ASP A 226 -21.41 -4.48 -1.31
N ALA A 227 -20.45 -4.88 -0.47
CA ALA A 227 -19.05 -4.96 -0.84
C ALA A 227 -18.73 -6.10 -1.84
N GLN A 228 -19.62 -7.09 -2.02
CA GLN A 228 -19.35 -8.28 -2.85
C GLN A 228 -19.08 -7.97 -4.33
N GLN A 229 -19.59 -6.85 -4.85
CA GLN A 229 -19.34 -6.44 -6.24
C GLN A 229 -18.07 -5.60 -6.40
N TYR A 230 -17.39 -5.27 -5.30
CA TYR A 230 -16.27 -4.34 -5.26
C TYR A 230 -15.04 -4.98 -4.60
N TYR A 231 -15.15 -5.26 -3.30
CA TYR A 231 -14.10 -5.77 -2.43
C TYR A 231 -14.53 -7.09 -1.77
N ASN A 232 -15.01 -8.06 -2.55
CA ASN A 232 -15.34 -9.37 -2.01
C ASN A 232 -14.09 -10.04 -1.41
N SER A 233 -14.24 -10.70 -0.25
CA SER A 233 -13.18 -11.55 0.31
C SER A 233 -13.08 -12.85 -0.49
N TRP A 234 -12.16 -12.90 -1.46
CA TRP A 234 -11.92 -14.08 -2.29
C TRP A 234 -11.02 -15.08 -1.56
N SER A 235 -9.90 -14.62 -1.01
CA SER A 235 -8.93 -15.40 -0.23
C SER A 235 -9.53 -16.02 1.05
N GLY A 236 -10.51 -15.34 1.65
CA GLY A 236 -11.04 -15.67 2.97
C GLY A 236 -10.52 -14.71 4.05
N TYR A 237 -10.18 -15.25 5.22
CA TYR A 237 -9.78 -14.45 6.38
C TYR A 237 -8.58 -15.04 7.13
N LYS A 238 -8.07 -16.19 6.69
CA LYS A 238 -7.01 -16.91 7.44
C LYS A 238 -5.70 -16.16 7.35
N ASP A 239 -5.48 -15.50 6.23
CA ASP A 239 -4.37 -14.62 5.97
C ASP A 239 -4.46 -13.35 6.81
N GLU A 240 -5.62 -12.70 6.96
CA GLU A 240 -5.77 -11.56 7.90
C GLU A 240 -5.61 -11.96 9.37
N LEU A 241 -6.06 -13.17 9.75
CA LEU A 241 -5.81 -13.69 11.11
C LEU A 241 -4.31 -13.92 11.34
N THR A 242 -3.56 -14.32 10.32
CA THR A 242 -2.10 -14.47 10.42
C THR A 242 -1.41 -13.10 10.42
N TRP A 243 -1.82 -12.22 9.52
CA TRP A 243 -1.28 -10.87 9.33
C TRP A 243 -1.49 -10.00 10.58
N GLY A 244 -2.70 -9.94 11.12
CA GLY A 244 -3.01 -9.22 12.35
C GLY A 244 -2.22 -9.74 13.55
N ALA A 245 -2.03 -11.05 13.65
CA ALA A 245 -1.26 -11.66 14.72
C ALA A 245 0.24 -11.32 14.62
N VAL A 246 0.80 -11.36 13.41
CA VAL A 246 2.20 -10.99 13.17
C VAL A 246 2.45 -9.53 13.57
N TRP A 247 1.56 -8.60 13.19
CA TRP A 247 1.71 -7.20 13.58
C TRP A 247 1.51 -6.97 15.07
N LEU A 248 0.57 -7.66 15.70
CA LEU A 248 0.42 -7.62 17.15
C LEU A 248 1.65 -8.18 17.87
N TYR A 249 2.26 -9.25 17.36
CA TYR A 249 3.52 -9.75 17.90
C TYR A 249 4.63 -8.71 17.75
N LEU A 250 4.80 -8.10 16.57
CA LEU A 250 5.79 -7.03 16.36
C LEU A 250 5.56 -5.81 17.27
N ALA A 251 4.29 -5.50 17.59
CA ALA A 251 3.96 -4.35 18.43
C ALA A 251 4.09 -4.63 19.95
N THR A 252 3.96 -5.88 20.38
CA THR A 252 3.82 -6.25 21.80
C THR A 252 4.93 -7.15 22.33
N GLU A 253 5.60 -7.90 21.45
CA GLU A 253 6.51 -9.02 21.79
C GLU A 253 5.83 -10.12 22.62
N GLU A 254 4.49 -10.15 22.69
CA GLU A 254 3.76 -11.18 23.41
C GLU A 254 3.68 -12.45 22.56
N GLN A 255 4.38 -13.51 22.99
CA GLN A 255 4.51 -14.79 22.28
C GLN A 255 3.17 -15.39 21.82
N GLN A 256 2.09 -15.16 22.57
CA GLN A 256 0.74 -15.63 22.20
C GLN A 256 0.30 -15.21 20.80
N TYR A 257 0.72 -14.03 20.31
CA TYR A 257 0.36 -13.60 18.96
C TYR A 257 1.17 -14.32 17.88
N LEU A 258 2.45 -14.60 18.12
CA LEU A 258 3.23 -15.45 17.21
C LEU A 258 2.66 -16.88 17.16
N ASP A 259 2.25 -17.42 18.31
CA ASP A 259 1.60 -18.74 18.38
C ASP A 259 0.28 -18.76 17.59
N LYS A 260 -0.54 -17.70 17.70
CA LYS A 260 -1.77 -17.55 16.90
C LYS A 260 -1.51 -17.40 15.40
N ALA A 261 -0.46 -16.68 15.01
CA ALA A 261 -0.05 -16.57 13.62
C ALA A 261 0.29 -17.97 13.06
N LEU A 262 1.12 -18.73 13.78
CA LEU A 262 1.54 -20.07 13.36
C LEU A 262 0.39 -21.09 13.38
N ALA A 263 -0.56 -20.95 14.30
CA ALA A 263 -1.77 -21.77 14.32
C ALA A 263 -2.63 -21.53 13.08
N SER A 264 -2.84 -20.28 12.69
CA SER A 264 -3.62 -19.92 11.49
C SER A 264 -2.98 -20.46 10.19
N VAL A 265 -1.64 -20.47 10.13
CA VAL A 265 -0.87 -21.06 9.03
C VAL A 265 -1.08 -22.58 8.90
N SER A 266 -1.31 -23.30 10.01
CA SER A 266 -1.50 -24.76 9.96
C SER A 266 -2.74 -25.17 9.15
N ASP A 267 -3.69 -24.26 9.00
CA ASP A 267 -4.91 -24.44 8.21
C ASP A 267 -4.73 -24.15 6.71
N TRP A 268 -3.53 -23.78 6.25
CA TRP A 268 -3.20 -23.51 4.84
C TRP A 268 -2.80 -24.78 4.08
N GLY A 269 -2.68 -25.92 4.77
CA GLY A 269 -2.25 -27.18 4.18
C GLY A 269 -0.73 -27.28 4.03
N ASP A 270 -0.28 -28.16 3.13
CA ASP A 270 1.14 -28.46 2.95
C ASP A 270 1.92 -27.25 2.41
N PRO A 271 2.97 -26.76 3.12
CA PRO A 271 3.85 -25.68 2.66
C PRO A 271 4.52 -25.94 1.30
N ALA A 272 4.69 -27.21 0.91
CA ALA A 272 5.18 -27.55 -0.42
C ALA A 272 4.22 -27.11 -1.53
N ASN A 273 2.93 -26.94 -1.22
CA ASN A 273 1.85 -26.64 -2.17
C ASN A 273 1.19 -25.28 -1.95
N TRP A 274 1.68 -24.46 -1.01
CA TRP A 274 1.14 -23.10 -0.83
C TRP A 274 1.19 -22.30 -2.13
N PRO A 275 0.13 -21.50 -2.44
CA PRO A 275 0.08 -20.66 -3.63
C PRO A 275 1.25 -19.68 -3.67
N TYR A 276 1.78 -19.45 -4.87
CA TYR A 276 2.92 -18.56 -5.09
C TYR A 276 2.82 -17.74 -6.38
N ARG A 277 1.71 -17.89 -7.12
CA ARG A 277 1.50 -17.26 -8.43
C ARG A 277 0.74 -15.92 -8.36
N TRP A 278 0.30 -15.53 -7.16
CA TRP A 278 -0.31 -14.23 -6.88
C TRP A 278 0.68 -13.33 -6.12
N THR A 279 0.22 -12.22 -5.54
CA THR A 279 1.05 -11.36 -4.68
C THR A 279 0.20 -10.68 -3.60
N LEU A 280 0.87 -9.99 -2.69
CA LEU A 280 0.25 -9.13 -1.68
C LEU A 280 -0.80 -8.21 -2.32
N SER A 281 -1.99 -8.17 -1.74
CA SER A 281 -3.07 -7.27 -2.14
C SER A 281 -4.01 -7.00 -0.96
N TRP A 282 -5.03 -6.16 -1.17
CA TRP A 282 -6.06 -5.92 -0.16
C TRP A 282 -6.86 -7.18 0.21
N ASP A 283 -6.90 -8.16 -0.68
CA ASP A 283 -7.62 -9.43 -0.50
C ASP A 283 -6.70 -10.54 0.03
N ASP A 284 -5.48 -10.65 -0.49
CA ASP A 284 -4.55 -11.71 -0.10
C ASP A 284 -3.28 -11.14 0.53
N VAL A 285 -3.23 -11.18 1.87
CA VAL A 285 -2.09 -10.72 2.67
C VAL A 285 -1.14 -11.87 3.06
N THR A 286 -1.40 -13.09 2.57
CA THR A 286 -0.57 -14.28 2.82
C THR A 286 0.90 -14.02 2.55
N TYR A 287 1.23 -13.38 1.43
CA TYR A 287 2.59 -13.13 0.98
C TYR A 287 3.37 -12.23 1.95
N GLY A 288 2.73 -11.17 2.46
CA GLY A 288 3.31 -10.28 3.45
C GLY A 288 3.49 -10.99 4.80
N ALA A 289 2.49 -11.74 5.24
CA ALA A 289 2.55 -12.51 6.48
C ALA A 289 3.66 -13.58 6.44
N GLN A 290 3.81 -14.30 5.34
CA GLN A 290 4.88 -15.27 5.14
C GLN A 290 6.26 -14.63 5.19
N LEU A 291 6.43 -13.45 4.57
CA LEU A 291 7.69 -12.70 4.62
C LEU A 291 8.06 -12.36 6.07
N LEU A 292 7.14 -11.74 6.79
CA LEU A 292 7.38 -11.35 8.18
C LEU A 292 7.62 -12.58 9.08
N LEU A 293 6.88 -13.68 8.89
CA LEU A 293 7.12 -14.93 9.62
C LEU A 293 8.48 -15.55 9.28
N ALA A 294 8.92 -15.51 8.01
CA ALA A 294 10.27 -15.94 7.63
C ALA A 294 11.32 -15.16 8.41
N ARG A 295 11.17 -13.82 8.49
CA ARG A 295 12.06 -12.94 9.24
C ARG A 295 12.04 -13.21 10.75
N LEU A 296 10.85 -13.38 11.33
CA LEU A 296 10.66 -13.56 12.78
C LEU A 296 11.14 -14.92 13.30
N THR A 297 11.01 -15.96 12.48
CA THR A 297 11.21 -17.36 12.93
C THR A 297 12.42 -18.04 12.30
N ASN A 298 12.89 -17.53 11.16
CA ASN A 298 13.84 -18.20 10.28
C ASN A 298 13.42 -19.64 9.87
N ASP A 299 12.12 -19.95 9.94
CA ASP A 299 11.60 -21.25 9.53
C ASP A 299 11.70 -21.39 8.00
N SER A 300 12.41 -22.44 7.58
CA SER A 300 12.66 -22.74 6.16
C SER A 300 11.39 -22.84 5.31
N ARG A 301 10.22 -23.16 5.90
CA ARG A 301 8.95 -23.24 5.16
C ARG A 301 8.52 -21.87 4.64
N PHE A 302 8.62 -20.84 5.47
CA PHE A 302 8.29 -19.47 5.07
C PHE A 302 9.35 -18.90 4.13
N VAL A 303 10.63 -19.10 4.43
CA VAL A 303 11.75 -18.70 3.55
C VAL A 303 11.55 -19.27 2.14
N LYS A 304 11.30 -20.59 2.02
CA LYS A 304 11.07 -21.24 0.73
C LYS A 304 9.79 -20.74 0.05
N SER A 305 8.75 -20.41 0.79
CA SER A 305 7.49 -19.91 0.22
C SER A 305 7.68 -18.52 -0.38
N VAL A 306 8.31 -17.61 0.36
CA VAL A 306 8.61 -16.25 -0.10
C VAL A 306 9.53 -16.28 -1.31
N GLU A 307 10.61 -17.07 -1.25
CA GLU A 307 11.52 -17.21 -2.38
C GLU A 307 10.86 -17.85 -3.60
N ARG A 308 9.93 -18.80 -3.42
CA ARG A 308 9.16 -19.39 -4.52
C ARG A 308 8.32 -18.33 -5.23
N ASN A 309 7.64 -17.48 -4.47
CA ASN A 309 6.86 -16.37 -5.00
C ASN A 309 7.77 -15.35 -5.71
N LEU A 310 8.83 -14.87 -5.06
CA LEU A 310 9.74 -13.89 -5.65
C LEU A 310 10.52 -14.46 -6.86
N ASP A 311 10.86 -15.75 -6.87
CA ASP A 311 11.41 -16.41 -8.04
C ASP A 311 10.40 -16.44 -9.19
N TYR A 312 9.14 -16.83 -8.94
CA TYR A 312 8.06 -16.80 -9.95
C TYR A 312 7.87 -15.39 -10.55
N TRP A 313 7.89 -14.35 -9.71
CA TRP A 313 7.74 -12.96 -10.13
C TRP A 313 8.96 -12.39 -10.86
N SER A 314 10.16 -12.93 -10.63
CA SER A 314 11.40 -12.41 -11.22
C SER A 314 11.90 -13.27 -12.38
N THR A 315 12.71 -14.30 -12.11
CA THR A 315 13.39 -15.11 -13.13
C THR A 315 12.66 -16.40 -13.51
N GLY A 316 11.60 -16.74 -12.79
CA GLY A 316 10.87 -18.01 -12.85
C GLY A 316 11.30 -19.00 -11.77
N TYR A 317 10.36 -19.87 -11.38
CA TYR A 317 10.51 -20.94 -10.41
C TYR A 317 10.43 -22.31 -11.09
N SER A 318 11.35 -23.22 -10.74
CA SER A 318 11.34 -24.59 -11.28
C SER A 318 10.36 -25.47 -10.50
N HIS A 319 9.31 -25.94 -11.16
CA HIS A 319 8.27 -26.78 -10.59
C HIS A 319 7.92 -27.93 -11.54
N ASN A 320 7.95 -29.19 -11.05
CA ASN A 320 7.61 -30.38 -11.84
C ASN A 320 8.30 -30.50 -13.22
N GLY A 321 9.54 -30.03 -13.31
CA GLY A 321 10.34 -30.10 -14.54
C GLY A 321 10.08 -28.98 -15.57
N SER A 322 9.24 -27.99 -15.24
CA SER A 322 9.06 -26.77 -16.03
C SER A 322 9.45 -25.52 -15.22
N ILE A 323 9.77 -24.44 -15.93
CA ILE A 323 9.96 -23.12 -15.32
C ILE A 323 8.63 -22.38 -15.41
N GLU A 324 8.05 -22.04 -14.27
CA GLU A 324 6.87 -21.21 -14.15
C GLU A 324 7.27 -19.77 -13.84
N ARG A 325 6.72 -18.81 -14.56
CA ARG A 325 7.04 -17.40 -14.40
C ARG A 325 5.80 -16.56 -14.64
N ILE A 326 5.70 -15.43 -13.95
CA ILE A 326 4.70 -14.41 -14.24
C ILE A 326 4.80 -13.98 -15.71
N THR A 327 3.68 -13.55 -16.29
CA THR A 327 3.71 -12.95 -17.63
C THR A 327 4.51 -11.65 -17.57
N TYR A 328 5.37 -11.43 -18.56
CA TYR A 328 6.04 -10.16 -18.76
C TYR A 328 5.55 -9.52 -20.05
N THR A 329 5.23 -8.23 -20.00
CA THR A 329 4.99 -7.45 -21.21
C THR A 329 6.30 -7.33 -22.01
N PRO A 330 6.23 -7.05 -23.34
CA PRO A 330 7.42 -6.74 -24.13
C PRO A 330 8.32 -5.67 -23.52
N GLY A 331 7.73 -4.70 -22.82
CA GLY A 331 8.38 -3.60 -22.12
C GLY A 331 8.95 -3.93 -20.75
N GLY A 332 8.78 -5.15 -20.23
CA GLY A 332 9.39 -5.59 -18.98
C GLY A 332 8.55 -5.40 -17.71
N LEU A 333 7.26 -5.09 -17.83
CA LEU A 333 6.32 -5.12 -16.70
C LEU A 333 5.95 -6.56 -16.36
N ALA A 334 6.07 -6.96 -15.10
CA ALA A 334 5.51 -8.18 -14.56
C ALA A 334 3.98 -8.02 -14.46
N TRP A 335 3.26 -8.65 -15.38
CA TRP A 335 1.85 -8.44 -15.61
C TRP A 335 1.03 -9.61 -15.09
N LEU A 336 0.25 -9.37 -14.03
CA LEU A 336 -0.57 -10.40 -13.39
C LEU A 336 -1.97 -10.48 -14.00
N GLU A 337 -2.67 -9.35 -14.03
CA GLU A 337 -3.98 -9.24 -14.64
C GLU A 337 -4.25 -7.80 -15.11
N GLN A 338 -5.42 -7.59 -15.74
CA GLN A 338 -5.78 -6.32 -16.38
C GLN A 338 -6.08 -5.21 -15.38
N TRP A 339 -6.75 -5.52 -14.27
CA TRP A 339 -7.16 -4.54 -13.27
C TRP A 339 -6.01 -4.25 -12.29
N GLY A 340 -5.45 -3.05 -12.36
CA GLY A 340 -4.36 -2.66 -11.46
C GLY A 340 -3.08 -3.46 -11.71
N SER A 341 -2.69 -3.64 -12.98
CA SER A 341 -1.47 -4.35 -13.36
C SER A 341 -0.24 -3.74 -12.69
N LEU A 342 -0.14 -2.41 -12.62
CA LEU A 342 0.94 -1.70 -11.93
C LEU A 342 0.85 -1.84 -10.41
N ARG A 343 -0.34 -1.85 -9.82
CA ARG A 343 -0.53 -2.12 -8.39
C ARG A 343 0.07 -3.47 -8.01
N TYR A 344 -0.22 -4.53 -8.76
CA TYR A 344 0.33 -5.86 -8.41
C TYR A 344 1.84 -5.95 -8.60
N ALA A 345 2.37 -5.40 -9.70
CA ALA A 345 3.81 -5.31 -9.90
C ALA A 345 4.50 -4.51 -8.78
N SER A 346 3.86 -3.43 -8.33
CA SER A 346 4.32 -2.61 -7.20
C SER A 346 4.30 -3.38 -5.89
N ASN A 347 3.24 -4.13 -5.61
CA ASN A 347 3.12 -4.94 -4.39
C ASN A 347 4.19 -6.04 -4.34
N ALA A 348 4.43 -6.73 -5.46
CA ALA A 348 5.50 -7.71 -5.58
C ALA A 348 6.90 -7.06 -5.43
N ALA A 349 7.11 -5.88 -6.03
CA ALA A 349 8.34 -5.12 -5.90
C ALA A 349 8.62 -4.71 -4.44
N PHE A 350 7.59 -4.33 -3.70
CA PHE A 350 7.73 -3.97 -2.28
C PHE A 350 8.17 -5.16 -1.44
N LEU A 351 7.52 -6.32 -1.59
CA LEU A 351 7.96 -7.54 -0.93
C LEU A 351 9.40 -7.92 -1.31
N ALA A 352 9.75 -7.79 -2.59
CA ALA A 352 11.10 -8.07 -3.08
C ALA A 352 12.15 -7.15 -2.45
N PHE A 353 11.86 -5.84 -2.31
CA PHE A 353 12.74 -4.91 -1.59
C PHE A 353 12.91 -5.33 -0.13
N VAL A 354 11.80 -5.50 0.60
CA VAL A 354 11.82 -5.83 2.03
C VAL A 354 12.53 -7.16 2.31
N TYR A 355 12.33 -8.17 1.46
CA TYR A 355 13.04 -9.45 1.58
C TYR A 355 14.53 -9.29 1.25
N SER A 356 14.87 -8.57 0.18
CA SER A 356 16.26 -8.37 -0.26
C SER A 356 17.11 -7.56 0.72
N ASP A 357 16.48 -6.78 1.61
CA ASP A 357 17.17 -6.07 2.69
C ASP A 357 17.45 -6.98 3.90
N TRP A 358 16.68 -8.07 4.04
CA TRP A 358 16.83 -9.01 5.15
C TRP A 358 17.84 -10.12 4.86
N VAL A 359 17.95 -10.56 3.60
CA VAL A 359 18.85 -11.66 3.21
C VAL A 359 20.13 -11.19 2.52
N ASP A 360 21.24 -11.89 2.74
CA ASP A 360 22.50 -11.69 2.03
C ASP A 360 22.83 -12.93 1.17
N THR A 361 22.07 -13.10 0.09
CA THR A 361 22.21 -14.23 -0.85
C THR A 361 22.30 -13.72 -2.27
N GLU A 362 22.72 -14.56 -3.23
CA GLU A 362 22.68 -14.20 -4.65
C GLU A 362 21.27 -13.79 -5.13
N LYS A 363 20.23 -14.31 -4.47
CA LYS A 363 18.83 -13.95 -4.72
C LYS A 363 18.49 -12.54 -4.26
N ALA A 364 19.15 -12.01 -3.23
CA ALA A 364 18.92 -10.67 -2.72
C ALA A 364 19.09 -9.62 -3.83
N LYS A 365 20.19 -9.71 -4.59
CA LYS A 365 20.43 -8.82 -5.73
C LYS A 365 19.34 -8.97 -6.80
N ARG A 366 18.97 -10.21 -7.16
CA ARG A 366 17.92 -10.48 -8.15
C ARG A 366 16.60 -9.81 -7.77
N TYR A 367 16.17 -9.96 -6.52
CA TYR A 367 14.90 -9.41 -6.04
C TYR A 367 14.94 -7.88 -5.98
N ARG A 368 16.06 -7.31 -5.54
CA ARG A 368 16.27 -5.85 -5.59
C ARG A 368 16.23 -5.33 -7.02
N ASP A 369 16.97 -5.94 -7.95
CA ASP A 369 16.99 -5.53 -9.36
C ASP A 369 15.58 -5.63 -9.99
N PHE A 370 14.82 -6.69 -9.67
CA PHE A 370 13.42 -6.82 -10.07
C PHE A 370 12.58 -5.64 -9.57
N ALA A 371 12.65 -5.34 -8.28
CA ALA A 371 11.86 -4.28 -7.67
C ALA A 371 12.21 -2.88 -8.21
N VAL A 372 13.50 -2.61 -8.42
CA VAL A 372 13.98 -1.40 -9.11
C VAL A 372 13.36 -1.32 -10.50
N ARG A 373 13.48 -2.39 -11.30
CA ARG A 373 12.98 -2.40 -12.68
C ARG A 373 11.48 -2.17 -12.80
N GLN A 374 10.68 -2.76 -11.90
CA GLN A 374 9.23 -2.55 -11.87
C GLN A 374 8.87 -1.12 -11.46
N THR A 375 9.59 -0.56 -10.49
CA THR A 375 9.37 0.83 -10.08
C THR A 375 9.75 1.78 -11.22
N GLU A 376 10.90 1.60 -11.86
CA GLU A 376 11.32 2.41 -13.02
C GLU A 376 10.35 2.31 -14.21
N TYR A 377 9.73 1.15 -14.44
CA TYR A 377 8.67 1.00 -15.43
C TYR A 377 7.52 1.99 -15.19
N MET A 378 7.08 2.12 -13.93
CA MET A 378 6.00 3.05 -13.52
C MET A 378 6.39 4.51 -13.72
N LEU A 379 7.69 4.82 -13.68
CA LEU A 379 8.20 6.21 -13.72
C LEU A 379 8.61 6.68 -15.12
N GLY A 380 8.82 5.78 -16.07
CA GLY A 380 9.14 6.16 -17.44
C GLY A 380 9.91 5.13 -18.26
N ASP A 381 10.53 4.13 -17.64
CA ASP A 381 11.31 3.08 -18.33
C ASP A 381 10.40 1.99 -18.92
N ASN A 382 9.59 2.41 -19.89
CA ASN A 382 8.66 1.58 -20.63
C ASN A 382 8.65 1.98 -22.11
N PRO A 383 8.08 1.14 -23.00
CA PRO A 383 8.08 1.40 -24.45
C PRO A 383 7.41 2.72 -24.86
N GLN A 384 6.49 3.22 -24.05
CA GLN A 384 5.81 4.51 -24.29
C GLN A 384 6.59 5.72 -23.76
N GLN A 385 7.70 5.50 -23.04
CA GLN A 385 8.57 6.54 -22.48
C GLN A 385 7.78 7.57 -21.67
N ARG A 386 6.82 7.09 -20.87
CA ARG A 386 5.89 7.92 -20.10
C ARG A 386 5.78 7.46 -18.65
N SER A 387 5.49 8.38 -17.74
CA SER A 387 5.10 8.04 -16.38
C SER A 387 3.67 7.51 -16.35
N PHE A 388 3.39 6.65 -15.36
CA PHE A 388 2.05 6.20 -14.96
C PHE A 388 1.60 6.84 -13.63
N VAL A 389 2.31 7.85 -13.15
CA VAL A 389 1.99 8.57 -11.91
C VAL A 389 1.46 9.95 -12.27
N VAL A 390 0.22 10.25 -11.90
CA VAL A 390 -0.44 11.52 -12.22
C VAL A 390 0.39 12.70 -11.71
N GLY A 391 0.65 13.66 -12.60
CA GLY A 391 1.41 14.88 -12.27
C GLY A 391 2.90 14.67 -11.98
N TYR A 392 3.51 13.54 -12.34
CA TYR A 392 4.94 13.29 -12.15
C TYR A 392 5.64 12.81 -13.43
N GLY A 393 6.90 13.21 -13.63
CA GLY A 393 7.72 12.72 -14.74
C GLY A 393 7.23 13.13 -16.13
N LYS A 394 7.66 12.37 -17.15
CA LYS A 394 7.40 12.67 -18.55
C LYS A 394 6.04 12.13 -18.98
N ASN A 395 5.20 12.97 -19.60
CA ASN A 395 3.89 12.59 -20.15
C ASN A 395 3.01 11.76 -19.17
N PRO A 396 2.78 12.22 -17.92
CA PRO A 396 1.94 11.50 -16.96
C PRO A 396 0.49 11.38 -17.44
N PRO A 397 -0.32 10.48 -16.84
CA PRO A 397 -1.76 10.44 -17.04
C PRO A 397 -2.43 11.78 -16.67
N LYS A 398 -3.45 12.16 -17.44
CA LYS A 398 -4.24 13.39 -17.25
C LYS A 398 -5.72 13.14 -17.06
N HIS A 399 -6.19 11.93 -17.38
CA HIS A 399 -7.59 11.55 -17.29
C HIS A 399 -7.77 10.30 -16.41
N PRO A 400 -7.29 10.30 -15.15
CA PRO A 400 -7.58 9.20 -14.23
C PRO A 400 -9.11 9.06 -14.05
N HIS A 401 -9.61 7.85 -13.81
CA HIS A 401 -11.02 7.64 -13.49
C HIS A 401 -11.27 8.14 -12.06
N HIS A 402 -11.51 9.45 -11.88
CA HIS A 402 -11.67 10.02 -10.55
C HIS A 402 -12.64 11.21 -10.51
N ARG A 403 -13.75 11.06 -9.79
CA ARG A 403 -14.87 12.02 -9.77
C ARG A 403 -14.48 13.43 -9.35
N THR A 404 -13.84 13.58 -8.19
CA THR A 404 -13.56 14.92 -7.63
C THR A 404 -12.47 15.65 -8.44
N ALA A 405 -11.37 14.96 -8.77
CA ALA A 405 -10.32 15.49 -9.65
C ALA A 405 -10.83 15.86 -11.07
N HIS A 406 -11.76 15.09 -11.63
CA HIS A 406 -12.43 15.46 -12.88
C HIS A 406 -13.22 16.75 -12.72
N GLY A 407 -14.03 16.82 -11.66
CA GLY A 407 -14.73 18.04 -11.26
C GLY A 407 -15.96 18.36 -12.13
N SER A 408 -16.66 17.32 -12.62
CA SER A 408 -17.91 17.50 -13.37
C SER A 408 -18.96 18.25 -12.56
N TRP A 409 -19.57 19.28 -13.16
CA TRP A 409 -20.75 19.95 -12.62
C TRP A 409 -22.05 19.46 -13.27
N ALA A 410 -21.97 18.49 -14.19
CA ALA A 410 -23.07 18.09 -15.06
C ALA A 410 -23.51 16.62 -14.87
N ASN A 411 -22.98 15.94 -13.85
CA ASN A 411 -23.19 14.50 -13.66
C ASN A 411 -22.76 13.67 -14.89
N GLN A 412 -21.62 14.02 -15.50
CA GLN A 412 -21.19 13.47 -16.78
C GLN A 412 -19.66 13.35 -16.85
N MET A 413 -19.14 12.15 -17.14
CA MET A 413 -17.69 11.90 -17.30
C MET A 413 -17.05 12.67 -18.47
N ASN A 414 -17.83 13.02 -19.50
CA ASN A 414 -17.35 13.78 -20.65
C ASN A 414 -17.51 15.30 -20.49
N VAL A 415 -17.97 15.80 -19.33
CA VAL A 415 -18.13 17.24 -19.07
C VAL A 415 -17.50 17.60 -17.71
N PRO A 416 -16.43 18.40 -17.68
CA PRO A 416 -15.65 18.89 -18.83
C PRO A 416 -14.87 17.77 -19.55
N GLU A 417 -14.33 18.05 -20.73
CA GLU A 417 -13.49 17.10 -21.48
C GLU A 417 -12.20 16.74 -20.72
N ASN A 418 -11.61 17.71 -20.03
CA ASN A 418 -10.37 17.56 -19.29
C ASN A 418 -10.64 17.60 -17.79
N HIS A 419 -9.81 16.92 -17.00
CA HIS A 419 -9.82 17.10 -15.55
C HIS A 419 -9.56 18.55 -15.17
N ARG A 420 -10.29 19.03 -14.17
CA ARG A 420 -10.10 20.37 -13.62
C ARG A 420 -8.96 20.46 -12.61
N HIS A 421 -8.60 19.32 -12.02
CA HIS A 421 -7.59 19.24 -10.97
C HIS A 421 -6.53 18.20 -11.29
N THR A 422 -5.31 18.42 -10.81
CA THR A 422 -4.24 17.42 -10.91
C THR A 422 -4.22 16.56 -9.66
N LEU A 423 -4.55 15.28 -9.80
CA LEU A 423 -4.50 14.30 -8.70
C LEU A 423 -3.07 13.81 -8.48
N TYR A 424 -2.17 14.71 -8.06
CA TYR A 424 -0.74 14.44 -7.92
C TYR A 424 -0.46 13.14 -7.15
N GLY A 425 0.44 12.33 -7.71
CA GLY A 425 0.96 11.13 -7.06
C GLY A 425 0.13 9.87 -7.25
N ALA A 426 -1.09 9.96 -7.78
CA ALA A 426 -1.92 8.78 -8.02
C ALA A 426 -1.27 7.85 -9.06
N LEU A 427 -1.08 6.58 -8.71
CA LEU A 427 -0.66 5.52 -9.63
C LEU A 427 -1.89 4.96 -10.33
N VAL A 428 -1.95 5.07 -11.66
CA VAL A 428 -3.05 4.48 -12.43
C VAL A 428 -2.93 2.95 -12.51
N GLY A 429 -4.03 2.27 -12.84
CA GLY A 429 -4.04 0.81 -12.99
C GLY A 429 -3.01 0.26 -13.96
N GLY A 430 -2.79 0.95 -15.07
CA GLY A 430 -1.66 0.72 -15.98
C GLY A 430 -2.01 -0.01 -17.27
N PRO A 431 -0.97 -0.44 -18.02
CA PRO A 431 -1.15 -0.94 -19.37
C PRO A 431 -1.69 -2.38 -19.41
N GLY A 432 -2.18 -2.75 -20.59
CA GLY A 432 -2.45 -4.14 -20.96
C GLY A 432 -1.17 -4.97 -21.08
N ARG A 433 -1.35 -6.28 -21.30
CA ARG A 433 -0.29 -7.30 -21.42
C ARG A 433 0.74 -7.05 -22.53
N ASP A 434 0.47 -6.12 -23.44
CA ASP A 434 1.28 -5.74 -24.59
C ASP A 434 1.86 -4.31 -24.47
N ASP A 435 1.88 -3.77 -23.24
CA ASP A 435 2.28 -2.39 -22.94
C ASP A 435 1.33 -1.32 -23.51
N SER A 436 0.18 -1.68 -24.08
CA SER A 436 -0.79 -0.70 -24.57
C SER A 436 -1.49 0.01 -23.40
N TYR A 437 -1.57 1.34 -23.49
CA TYR A 437 -2.28 2.16 -22.52
C TYR A 437 -2.85 3.38 -23.22
N ARG A 438 -4.09 3.71 -22.87
CA ARG A 438 -4.79 4.92 -23.34
C ARG A 438 -5.19 5.71 -22.10
N ASP A 439 -4.89 7.00 -22.10
CA ASP A 439 -5.25 7.93 -21.02
C ASP A 439 -6.70 8.40 -21.26
N ASP A 440 -7.65 7.67 -20.69
CA ASP A 440 -9.09 7.85 -20.93
C ASP A 440 -9.88 7.62 -19.63
N ILE A 441 -10.65 8.64 -19.23
CA ILE A 441 -11.48 8.64 -18.03
C ILE A 441 -12.52 7.50 -18.01
N THR A 442 -12.93 7.00 -19.18
CA THR A 442 -13.92 5.91 -19.28
C THR A 442 -13.30 4.53 -19.16
N ASP A 443 -11.98 4.42 -19.26
CA ASP A 443 -11.24 3.17 -19.10
C ASP A 443 -10.84 2.96 -17.64
N TYR A 444 -11.81 2.57 -16.81
CA TYR A 444 -11.60 2.26 -15.40
C TYR A 444 -10.64 1.07 -15.20
N ALA A 445 -10.32 0.26 -16.21
CA ALA A 445 -9.39 -0.85 -15.99
C ALA A 445 -7.94 -0.33 -15.93
N SER A 446 -7.61 0.59 -16.85
CA SER A 446 -6.27 1.16 -16.98
C SER A 446 -6.06 2.50 -16.27
N ASN A 447 -7.11 3.30 -16.08
CA ASN A 447 -7.04 4.65 -15.52
C ASN A 447 -7.64 4.80 -14.13
N GLU A 448 -8.19 3.75 -13.52
CA GLU A 448 -8.55 3.79 -12.10
C GLU A 448 -7.32 4.11 -11.24
N VAL A 449 -7.58 4.80 -10.15
CA VAL A 449 -6.64 5.13 -9.09
C VAL A 449 -7.28 4.74 -7.78
N ALA A 450 -6.52 4.16 -6.85
CA ALA A 450 -7.07 3.72 -5.58
C ALA A 450 -6.04 3.80 -4.46
N ILE A 451 -6.51 3.91 -3.22
CA ILE A 451 -5.66 3.91 -2.04
C ILE A 451 -4.80 2.64 -1.94
N ASP A 452 -5.27 1.49 -2.43
CA ASP A 452 -4.47 0.25 -2.43
C ASP A 452 -3.40 0.24 -3.54
N TYR A 453 -3.63 0.97 -4.65
CA TYR A 453 -2.66 1.07 -5.76
C TYR A 453 -1.40 1.83 -5.32
N ASN A 454 -1.59 2.87 -4.52
CA ASN A 454 -0.50 3.70 -4.02
C ASN A 454 0.19 3.14 -2.76
N ALA A 455 -0.37 2.12 -2.10
CA ALA A 455 0.09 1.68 -0.77
C ALA A 455 1.53 1.15 -0.82
N ALA A 456 1.75 0.02 -1.50
CA ALA A 456 3.09 -0.54 -1.66
C ALA A 456 3.96 0.33 -2.57
N PHE A 457 3.35 1.06 -3.52
CA PHE A 457 4.07 2.01 -4.37
C PHE A 457 4.79 3.08 -3.55
N THR A 458 4.13 3.65 -2.54
CA THR A 458 4.76 4.62 -1.63
C THR A 458 5.98 4.01 -0.94
N GLY A 459 5.90 2.73 -0.54
CA GLY A 459 7.04 2.02 0.03
C GLY A 459 8.17 1.73 -0.95
N ASN A 460 7.85 1.42 -2.20
CA ASN A 460 8.84 1.32 -3.27
C ASN A 460 9.57 2.65 -3.47
N VAL A 461 8.84 3.76 -3.51
CA VAL A 461 9.43 5.10 -3.66
C VAL A 461 10.33 5.46 -2.49
N ALA A 462 9.92 5.16 -1.25
CA ALA A 462 10.79 5.33 -0.09
C ALA A 462 12.08 4.50 -0.20
N LYS A 463 11.99 3.25 -0.67
CA LYS A 463 13.17 2.42 -0.90
C LYS A 463 14.05 2.95 -2.03
N MET A 464 13.46 3.41 -3.13
CA MET A 464 14.20 4.01 -4.24
C MET A 464 14.90 5.29 -3.81
N PHE A 465 14.29 6.10 -2.94
CA PHE A 465 14.96 7.23 -2.31
C PHE A 465 16.16 6.78 -1.47
N GLN A 466 16.03 5.71 -0.68
CA GLN A 466 17.17 5.19 0.10
C GLN A 466 18.33 4.71 -0.79
N LEU A 467 18.02 4.09 -1.94
CA LEU A 467 19.03 3.57 -2.87
C LEU A 467 19.69 4.66 -3.72
N PHE A 468 18.90 5.63 -4.19
CA PHE A 468 19.28 6.52 -5.29
C PHE A 468 18.97 8.00 -5.04
N GLY A 469 18.33 8.32 -3.91
CA GLY A 469 17.77 9.64 -3.60
C GLY A 469 18.64 10.53 -2.72
N LYS A 470 19.90 10.16 -2.45
CA LYS A 470 20.80 10.99 -1.64
C LYS A 470 20.97 12.37 -2.27
N GLY A 471 20.52 13.41 -1.56
CA GLY A 471 20.56 14.80 -2.03
C GLY A 471 19.34 15.24 -2.84
N HIS A 472 18.39 14.32 -3.13
CA HIS A 472 17.09 14.70 -3.65
C HIS A 472 16.31 15.44 -2.55
N VAL A 473 15.64 16.51 -2.95
CA VAL A 473 14.80 17.33 -2.07
C VAL A 473 13.38 17.38 -2.62
N PRO A 474 12.36 17.42 -1.76
CA PRO A 474 10.98 17.61 -2.22
C PRO A 474 10.83 18.98 -2.90
N LEU A 475 9.76 19.16 -3.67
CA LEU A 475 9.48 20.46 -4.26
C LEU A 475 9.16 21.47 -3.14
N PRO A 476 9.81 22.65 -3.14
CA PRO A 476 9.42 23.73 -2.26
C PRO A 476 8.03 24.23 -2.64
N ASP A 477 7.27 24.72 -1.65
CA ASP A 477 5.96 25.35 -1.85
C ASP A 477 4.94 24.48 -2.62
N PHE A 478 5.06 23.15 -2.49
CA PHE A 478 4.17 22.18 -3.12
C PHE A 478 3.06 21.70 -2.16
N PRO A 479 1.81 21.50 -2.64
CA PRO A 479 1.33 21.69 -4.01
C PRO A 479 1.13 23.17 -4.39
N GLU A 480 1.32 23.46 -5.68
CA GLU A 480 0.97 24.76 -6.24
C GLU A 480 -0.55 24.93 -6.19
N LYS A 481 -1.03 26.11 -5.75
CA LYS A 481 -2.47 26.38 -5.68
C LYS A 481 -3.05 26.48 -7.08
N GLU A 482 -4.05 25.66 -7.37
CA GLU A 482 -4.72 25.68 -8.68
C GLU A 482 -5.58 26.94 -8.85
N THR A 483 -5.70 27.42 -10.08
CA THR A 483 -6.54 28.58 -10.44
C THR A 483 -7.85 28.12 -11.09
N PRO A 484 -9.03 28.60 -10.64
CA PRO A 484 -10.34 28.20 -11.17
C PRO A 484 -10.57 28.43 -12.66
#